data_AF-A0AA48HNG8-F1
#
_entry.id   AF-A0AA48HNG8-F1
#
_cell.length_a   1.000
_cell.length_b   1.000
_cell.length_c   1.000
_cell.angle_alpha   90.00
_cell.angle_beta   90.00
_cell.angle_gamma   90.00
#
_symmetry.space_group_name_H-M   'P 1'
#
loop_
_entity.id
_entity.type
_entity.pdbx_description
1 polymer ?
#
loop_
_entity_poly.entity_id
_entity_poly.type
_entity_poly.pdbx_seq_one_letter_code
_entity_poly.pdbx_strand_id
1 'polypeptide(L)'
;MRDPIGNLVKGVTVGFTADDVSGGSLFPPAAVTDSNGIASTVFTSNTVTSEDAIVITATEETSGLAAEANITVADRALFISLGTGNEISSPTTDSYEKQFSIFVTDANSNPVPNVELTVSGTPVKYTELLDPNAEPGDANYQVRRPAFYKGYWEAFPSADAFEYWIAIYTASCANEDIDDDAILDEGEDLNGDGNLTPGNIVAIQGDVTTDENGQALVALRYPKSFGAWATVNVVASTPVAGSENRTSQFYTLGVSAVDAAVESSPPNSNPFGSGDSCENTL
;
A
#
# COMPACT_ATOMS: atom_id res chain seq x y z
N MET A 1 33.30 -31.28 -13.17
CA MET A 1 34.34 -32.28 -12.87
C MET A 1 35.32 -32.41 -14.02
N ARG A 2 36.62 -32.25 -13.71
CA ARG A 2 37.71 -32.49 -14.65
C ARG A 2 38.77 -33.38 -14.01
N ASP A 3 39.42 -34.20 -14.83
CA ASP A 3 40.61 -34.97 -14.38
C ASP A 3 41.85 -34.05 -14.29
N PRO A 4 42.99 -34.53 -13.75
CA PRO A 4 44.22 -33.73 -13.62
C PRO A 4 44.81 -33.21 -14.94
N ILE A 5 44.37 -33.73 -16.09
CA ILE A 5 44.83 -33.33 -17.43
C ILE A 5 43.76 -32.45 -18.13
N GLY A 6 42.63 -32.19 -17.46
CA GLY A 6 41.58 -31.26 -17.88
C GLY A 6 40.41 -31.90 -18.62
N ASN A 7 40.36 -33.23 -18.78
CA ASN A 7 39.26 -33.92 -19.47
C ASN A 7 37.98 -33.92 -18.61
N LEU A 8 36.82 -33.87 -19.26
CA LEU A 8 35.52 -33.90 -18.59
C LEU A 8 35.21 -35.33 -18.10
N VAL A 9 34.74 -35.45 -16.86
CA VAL A 9 34.49 -36.76 -16.24
C VAL A 9 33.00 -36.99 -16.01
N LYS A 10 32.43 -37.98 -16.71
CA LYS A 10 31.04 -38.40 -16.62
C LYS A 10 30.83 -39.48 -15.54
N GLY A 11 29.64 -39.52 -14.95
CA GLY A 11 29.18 -40.64 -14.13
C GLY A 11 29.65 -40.60 -12.68
N VAL A 12 30.11 -39.43 -12.23
CA VAL A 12 30.63 -39.21 -10.89
C VAL A 12 29.56 -38.58 -10.01
N THR A 13 29.37 -39.08 -8.79
CA THR A 13 28.40 -38.51 -7.84
C THR A 13 28.99 -37.31 -7.12
N VAL A 14 28.28 -36.18 -7.17
CA VAL A 14 28.61 -34.95 -6.46
C VAL A 14 27.50 -34.67 -5.45
N GLY A 15 27.86 -34.60 -4.16
CA GLY A 15 26.99 -34.16 -3.08
C GLY A 15 27.06 -32.65 -2.90
N PHE A 16 25.95 -32.03 -2.53
CA PHE A 16 25.83 -30.59 -2.28
C PHE A 16 25.44 -30.34 -0.83
N THR A 17 26.15 -29.44 -0.17
CA THR A 17 25.82 -28.94 1.17
C THR A 17 25.79 -27.41 1.15
N ALA A 18 25.00 -26.82 2.03
CA ALA A 18 24.92 -25.37 2.22
C ALA A 18 25.27 -25.03 3.66
N ASP A 19 26.23 -24.11 3.86
CA ASP A 19 26.32 -23.33 5.08
C ASP A 19 25.43 -22.09 4.88
N ASP A 20 24.25 -22.13 5.47
CA ASP A 20 23.14 -21.26 5.12
C ASP A 20 22.50 -20.62 6.36
N VAL A 21 22.48 -19.29 6.38
CA VAL A 21 21.87 -18.46 7.42
C VAL A 21 20.39 -18.13 7.14
N SER A 22 19.89 -18.43 5.93
CA SER A 22 18.52 -18.15 5.50
C SER A 22 17.52 -19.27 5.81
N GLY A 23 18.01 -20.45 6.20
CA GLY A 23 17.18 -21.63 6.46
C GLY A 23 16.53 -22.24 5.21
N GLY A 24 17.11 -22.01 4.03
CA GLY A 24 16.71 -22.55 2.73
C GLY A 24 17.00 -24.05 2.55
N SER A 25 16.87 -24.51 1.29
CA SER A 25 17.01 -25.93 0.94
C SER A 25 17.67 -26.16 -0.43
N LEU A 26 18.29 -27.33 -0.58
CA LEU A 26 18.90 -27.81 -1.83
C LEU A 26 18.10 -28.98 -2.41
N PHE A 27 17.80 -28.93 -3.71
CA PHE A 27 17.17 -30.05 -4.40
C PHE A 27 17.67 -30.21 -5.86
N PRO A 28 18.20 -31.40 -6.23
CA PRO A 28 18.53 -32.54 -5.37
C PRO A 28 19.80 -32.30 -4.53
N PRO A 29 19.98 -32.95 -3.37
CA PRO A 29 21.18 -32.83 -2.54
C PRO A 29 22.40 -33.55 -3.13
N ALA A 30 22.23 -34.35 -4.18
CA ALA A 30 23.32 -34.96 -4.93
C ALA A 30 22.92 -35.13 -6.40
N ALA A 31 23.89 -35.05 -7.31
CA ALA A 31 23.68 -35.30 -8.73
C ALA A 31 24.89 -36.01 -9.36
N VAL A 32 24.62 -36.79 -10.41
CA VAL A 32 25.65 -37.51 -11.17
C VAL A 32 26.09 -36.66 -12.36
N THR A 33 27.39 -36.56 -12.61
CA THR A 33 27.91 -35.76 -13.72
C THR A 33 27.51 -36.30 -15.09
N ASP A 34 27.10 -35.41 -15.98
CA ASP A 34 26.76 -35.71 -17.37
C ASP A 34 28.00 -35.90 -18.27
N SER A 35 27.81 -36.06 -19.59
CA SER A 35 28.93 -36.17 -20.54
C SER A 35 29.82 -34.92 -20.62
N ASN A 36 29.36 -33.79 -20.09
CA ASN A 36 30.12 -32.55 -20.00
C ASN A 36 30.78 -32.40 -18.61
N GLY A 37 30.67 -33.39 -17.73
CA GLY A 37 31.22 -33.35 -16.38
C GLY A 37 30.43 -32.42 -15.44
N ILE A 38 29.17 -32.12 -15.75
CA ILE A 38 28.32 -31.18 -14.99
C ILE A 38 27.38 -31.96 -14.09
N ALA A 39 27.35 -31.60 -12.81
CA ALA A 39 26.32 -31.96 -11.85
C ALA A 39 25.65 -30.66 -11.37
N SER A 40 24.34 -30.66 -11.13
CA SER A 40 23.59 -29.44 -10.78
C SER A 40 22.59 -29.69 -9.66
N THR A 41 22.32 -28.64 -8.91
CA THR A 41 21.31 -28.56 -7.84
C THR A 41 20.65 -27.18 -7.89
N VAL A 42 19.49 -27.05 -7.24
CA VAL A 42 18.80 -25.78 -7.04
C VAL A 42 18.82 -25.46 -5.55
N PHE A 43 19.32 -24.27 -5.20
CA PHE A 43 19.16 -23.70 -3.86
C PHE A 43 17.95 -22.78 -3.83
N THR A 44 17.09 -22.92 -2.83
CA THR A 44 15.94 -22.05 -2.57
C THR A 44 16.05 -21.48 -1.17
N SER A 45 16.28 -20.17 -1.07
CA SER A 45 16.35 -19.42 0.18
C SER A 45 14.96 -19.09 0.73
N ASN A 46 14.84 -18.96 2.06
CA ASN A 46 13.62 -18.47 2.70
C ASN A 46 13.69 -16.99 3.11
N THR A 47 14.89 -16.41 3.19
CA THR A 47 15.09 -15.00 3.57
C THR A 47 16.21 -14.34 2.78
N VAL A 48 16.30 -13.01 2.85
CA VAL A 48 17.50 -12.30 2.42
C VAL A 48 18.68 -12.58 3.34
N THR A 49 19.89 -12.34 2.83
CA THR A 49 21.14 -12.52 3.55
C THR A 49 22.06 -11.32 3.37
N SER A 50 23.07 -11.19 4.25
CA SER A 50 24.21 -10.31 3.98
C SER A 50 25.02 -10.81 2.78
N GLU A 51 25.93 -9.97 2.29
CA GLU A 51 26.82 -10.32 1.18
C GLU A 51 27.64 -11.59 1.49
N ASP A 52 27.68 -12.51 0.52
CA ASP A 52 28.38 -13.79 0.53
C ASP A 52 28.08 -14.67 1.76
N ALA A 53 26.89 -14.52 2.36
CA ALA A 53 26.53 -15.19 3.61
C ALA A 53 26.10 -16.65 3.46
N ILE A 54 25.93 -17.15 2.23
CA ILE A 54 25.62 -18.56 1.96
C ILE A 54 26.78 -19.16 1.20
N VAL A 55 27.29 -20.30 1.68
CA VAL A 55 28.35 -21.06 1.00
C VAL A 55 27.79 -22.40 0.54
N ILE A 56 27.75 -22.62 -0.77
CA ILE A 56 27.40 -23.92 -1.35
C ILE A 56 28.68 -24.70 -1.63
N THR A 57 28.83 -25.85 -0.98
CA THR A 57 29.94 -26.78 -1.20
C THR A 57 29.48 -27.95 -2.05
N ALA A 58 30.14 -28.17 -3.18
CA ALA A 58 29.96 -29.35 -4.02
C ALA A 58 31.15 -30.30 -3.81
N THR A 59 30.89 -31.51 -3.31
CA THR A 59 31.91 -32.50 -2.96
C THR A 59 31.72 -33.78 -3.75
N GLU A 60 32.78 -34.24 -4.41
CA GLU A 60 32.80 -35.56 -5.04
C GLU A 60 33.02 -36.66 -4.00
N GLU A 61 32.13 -37.66 -3.99
CA GLU A 61 32.04 -38.62 -2.89
C GLU A 61 33.29 -39.51 -2.70
N THR A 62 34.01 -39.84 -3.78
CA THR A 62 35.10 -40.84 -3.74
C THR A 62 36.45 -40.22 -3.41
N SER A 63 36.80 -39.13 -4.07
CA SER A 63 38.07 -38.42 -3.95
C SER A 63 38.05 -37.33 -2.88
N GLY A 64 36.86 -36.92 -2.43
CA GLY A 64 36.69 -35.80 -1.50
C GLY A 64 37.01 -34.43 -2.14
N LEU A 65 37.14 -34.36 -3.47
CA LEU A 65 37.36 -33.10 -4.16
C LEU A 65 36.15 -32.18 -3.95
N ALA A 66 36.39 -31.01 -3.37
CA ALA A 66 35.35 -30.03 -3.07
C ALA A 66 35.59 -28.72 -3.80
N ALA A 67 34.50 -28.02 -4.13
CA ALA A 67 34.50 -26.65 -4.60
C ALA A 67 33.39 -25.87 -3.90
N GLU A 68 33.63 -24.59 -3.65
CA GLU A 68 32.70 -23.71 -2.97
C GLU A 68 32.25 -22.58 -3.88
N ALA A 69 31.01 -22.13 -3.68
CA ALA A 69 30.45 -20.94 -4.29
C ALA A 69 29.74 -20.12 -3.20
N ASN A 70 30.10 -18.85 -3.09
CA ASN A 70 29.42 -17.91 -2.21
C ASN A 70 28.19 -17.33 -2.94
N ILE A 71 27.08 -17.20 -2.23
CA ILE A 71 25.82 -16.67 -2.73
C ILE A 71 25.34 -15.58 -1.77
N THR A 72 24.91 -14.46 -2.37
CA THR A 72 24.13 -13.43 -1.68
C THR A 72 22.69 -13.53 -2.13
N VAL A 73 21.74 -13.59 -1.20
CA VAL A 73 20.31 -13.50 -1.50
C VAL A 73 19.84 -12.12 -1.09
N ALA A 74 19.61 -11.24 -2.06
CA ALA A 74 19.09 -9.90 -1.83
C ALA A 74 17.63 -9.80 -2.30
N ASP A 75 16.86 -8.95 -1.63
CA ASP A 75 15.58 -8.52 -2.16
C ASP A 75 15.81 -7.70 -3.44
N ARG A 76 14.94 -7.91 -4.43
CA ARG A 76 14.83 -6.95 -5.54
C ARG A 76 14.15 -5.71 -4.97
N ALA A 77 14.80 -4.54 -5.09
CA ALA A 77 14.15 -3.28 -4.80
C ALA A 77 12.87 -3.16 -5.66
N LEU A 78 11.72 -3.08 -4.98
CA LEU A 78 10.42 -2.87 -5.58
C LEU A 78 10.03 -1.40 -5.39
N PHE A 79 9.47 -0.81 -6.43
CA PHE A 79 8.93 0.54 -6.40
C PHE A 79 7.42 0.44 -6.47
N ILE A 80 6.73 0.94 -5.44
CA ILE A 80 5.28 0.97 -5.37
C ILE A 80 4.80 2.39 -5.67
N SER A 81 3.91 2.53 -6.64
CA SER A 81 3.19 3.77 -6.88
C SER A 81 1.70 3.54 -6.69
N LEU A 82 1.02 4.51 -6.08
CA LEU A 82 -0.41 4.50 -5.81
C LEU A 82 -1.02 5.75 -6.44
N GLY A 83 -2.11 5.57 -7.16
CA GLY A 83 -2.85 6.66 -7.77
C GLY A 83 -4.29 6.29 -8.04
N THR A 84 -5.04 7.23 -8.60
CA THR A 84 -6.45 7.02 -8.93
C THR A 84 -6.85 7.85 -10.15
N GLY A 85 -7.87 7.38 -10.88
CA GLY A 85 -8.48 8.12 -11.98
C GLY A 85 -9.39 9.25 -11.48
N ASN A 86 -10.04 9.96 -12.40
CA ASN A 86 -10.99 11.02 -12.06
C ASN A 86 -12.41 10.51 -11.76
N GLU A 87 -12.78 9.33 -12.25
CA GLU A 87 -14.14 8.78 -12.09
C GLU A 87 -14.43 8.35 -10.64
N ILE A 88 -15.70 8.51 -10.24
CA ILE A 88 -16.30 7.98 -9.02
C ILE A 88 -17.61 7.35 -9.47
N SER A 89 -17.77 6.05 -9.22
CA SER A 89 -18.96 5.31 -9.61
C SER A 89 -19.92 5.16 -8.42
N SER A 90 -21.17 4.81 -8.70
CA SER A 90 -22.18 4.44 -7.69
C SER A 90 -22.56 2.98 -7.90
N PRO A 91 -21.81 2.02 -7.32
CA PRO A 91 -22.09 0.59 -7.52
C PRO A 91 -23.43 0.17 -6.92
N THR A 92 -23.92 0.91 -5.93
CA THR A 92 -25.28 0.80 -5.37
C THR A 92 -25.93 2.18 -5.29
N THR A 93 -27.21 2.22 -4.92
CA THR A 93 -27.95 3.48 -4.75
C THR A 93 -27.43 4.34 -3.60
N ASP A 94 -26.77 3.74 -2.61
CA ASP A 94 -26.38 4.32 -1.32
C ASP A 94 -24.86 4.36 -1.08
N SER A 95 -24.05 3.87 -2.02
CA SER A 95 -22.59 3.92 -1.93
C SER A 95 -21.92 4.51 -3.16
N TYR A 96 -20.76 5.11 -2.94
CA TYR A 96 -19.78 5.45 -3.96
C TYR A 96 -18.63 4.45 -3.97
N GLU A 97 -17.95 4.34 -5.10
CA GLU A 97 -16.69 3.61 -5.24
C GLU A 97 -15.66 4.48 -5.97
N LYS A 98 -14.47 4.59 -5.37
CA LYS A 98 -13.27 5.15 -5.98
C LYS A 98 -12.28 4.03 -6.23
N GLN A 99 -11.87 3.85 -7.48
CA GLN A 99 -10.85 2.87 -7.82
C GLN A 99 -9.44 3.48 -7.73
N PHE A 100 -8.57 2.83 -6.97
CA PHE A 100 -7.14 3.10 -6.93
C PHE A 100 -6.40 2.08 -7.79
N SER A 101 -5.35 2.53 -8.45
CA SER A 101 -4.38 1.71 -9.16
C SER A 101 -3.07 1.74 -8.40
N ILE A 102 -2.53 0.56 -8.14
CA ILE A 102 -1.20 0.37 -7.58
C ILE A 102 -0.35 -0.26 -8.67
N PHE A 103 0.82 0.30 -8.94
CA PHE A 103 1.82 -0.33 -9.80
C PHE A 103 3.05 -0.70 -8.99
N VAL A 104 3.55 -1.92 -9.22
CA VAL A 104 4.81 -2.41 -8.67
C VAL A 104 5.78 -2.66 -9.82
N THR A 105 6.93 -1.99 -9.76
CA THR A 105 7.99 -2.12 -10.77
C THR A 105 9.34 -2.37 -10.12
N ASP A 106 10.29 -2.91 -10.89
CA ASP A 106 11.70 -2.94 -10.49
C ASP A 106 12.43 -1.62 -10.80
N ALA A 107 13.73 -1.57 -10.47
CA ALA A 107 14.59 -0.41 -10.72
C ALA A 107 14.75 -0.03 -12.20
N ASN A 108 14.36 -0.89 -13.13
CA ASN A 108 14.36 -0.64 -14.57
C ASN A 108 12.96 -0.34 -15.10
N SER A 109 11.98 -0.12 -14.21
CA SER A 109 10.57 0.11 -14.54
C SER A 109 9.89 -1.06 -15.25
N ASN A 110 10.42 -2.29 -15.13
CA ASN A 110 9.68 -3.46 -15.59
C ASN A 110 8.58 -3.80 -14.59
N PRO A 111 7.39 -4.19 -15.05
CA PRO A 111 6.32 -4.62 -14.17
C PRO A 111 6.70 -5.89 -13.40
N VAL A 112 6.33 -5.94 -12.12
CA VAL A 112 6.55 -7.12 -11.27
C VAL A 112 5.21 -7.78 -10.95
N PRO A 113 4.87 -8.90 -11.60
CA PRO A 113 3.62 -9.61 -11.37
C PRO A 113 3.65 -10.45 -10.09
N ASN A 114 2.48 -10.85 -9.60
CA ASN A 114 2.28 -11.73 -8.45
C ASN A 114 2.86 -11.19 -7.12
N VAL A 115 2.94 -9.87 -6.98
CA VAL A 115 3.33 -9.23 -5.72
C VAL A 115 2.08 -9.09 -4.85
N GLU A 116 2.12 -9.69 -3.66
CA GLU A 116 1.09 -9.51 -2.63
C GLU A 116 1.24 -8.13 -1.98
N LEU A 117 0.14 -7.39 -1.92
CA LEU A 117 0.03 -6.06 -1.35
C LEU A 117 -1.04 -6.07 -0.27
N THR A 118 -0.71 -5.51 0.88
CA THR A 118 -1.66 -5.11 1.90
C THR A 118 -2.00 -3.64 1.69
N VAL A 119 -3.30 -3.35 1.65
CA VAL A 119 -3.84 -2.01 1.40
C VAL A 119 -4.79 -1.64 2.53
N SER A 120 -4.64 -0.44 3.06
CA SER A 120 -5.56 0.12 4.06
C SER A 120 -6.07 1.48 3.63
N GLY A 121 -7.22 1.85 4.16
CA GLY A 121 -7.90 3.11 3.90
C GLY A 121 -8.65 3.47 5.17
N THR A 122 -8.11 4.44 5.91
CA THR A 122 -8.70 4.94 7.15
C THR A 122 -8.82 6.45 7.06
N PRO A 123 -9.69 7.10 7.85
CA PRO A 123 -9.63 8.55 8.00
C PRO A 123 -8.20 9.01 8.31
N VAL A 124 -7.89 10.26 7.93
CA VAL A 124 -6.64 10.90 8.33
C VAL A 124 -6.52 10.82 9.85
N LYS A 125 -5.35 10.43 10.33
CA LYS A 125 -5.03 10.30 11.75
C LYS A 125 -4.83 11.67 12.38
N TYR A 126 -5.12 11.83 13.67
CA TYR A 126 -4.90 13.12 14.35
C TYR A 126 -3.44 13.58 14.29
N THR A 127 -2.51 12.61 14.26
CA THR A 127 -1.07 12.87 14.22
C THR A 127 -0.57 13.39 12.86
N GLU A 128 -1.36 13.29 11.79
CA GLU A 128 -0.96 13.69 10.44
C GLU A 128 -0.95 15.22 10.28
N LEU A 129 0.19 15.75 9.87
CA LEU A 129 0.35 17.17 9.59
C LEU A 129 -0.07 17.49 8.16
N LEU A 130 -0.65 18.68 7.97
CA LEU A 130 -0.98 19.21 6.65
C LEU A 130 0.28 19.38 5.80
N ASP A 131 1.33 19.91 6.41
CA ASP A 131 2.69 19.95 5.88
C ASP A 131 3.69 19.53 6.97
N PRO A 132 4.23 18.30 6.92
CA PRO A 132 5.19 17.82 7.91
C PRO A 132 6.56 18.49 7.81
N ASN A 133 6.87 19.18 6.71
CA ASN A 133 8.13 19.89 6.50
C ASN A 133 8.00 21.40 6.69
N ALA A 134 6.82 21.89 7.07
CA ALA A 134 6.64 23.30 7.40
C ALA A 134 7.57 23.69 8.55
N GLU A 135 8.21 24.84 8.40
CA GLU A 135 9.14 25.41 9.39
C GLU A 135 8.42 26.44 10.28
N PRO A 136 8.94 26.73 11.50
CA PRO A 136 8.35 27.76 12.37
C PRO A 136 8.17 29.10 11.64
N GLY A 137 6.92 29.57 11.57
CA GLY A 137 6.54 30.79 10.85
C GLY A 137 5.78 30.56 9.55
N ASP A 138 5.73 29.34 9.03
CA ASP A 138 4.79 28.94 7.96
C ASP A 138 3.34 28.90 8.50
N ALA A 139 2.37 29.26 7.66
CA ALA A 139 0.95 29.15 7.99
C ALA A 139 0.51 27.70 8.29
N ASN A 140 1.23 26.71 7.76
CA ASN A 140 0.95 25.29 7.95
C ASN A 140 1.81 24.64 9.05
N TYR A 141 2.65 25.40 9.76
CA TYR A 141 3.50 24.85 10.81
C TYR A 141 2.68 24.19 11.92
N GLN A 142 2.88 22.89 12.13
CA GLN A 142 2.15 22.06 13.10
C GLN A 142 0.62 22.03 12.91
N VAL A 143 0.11 22.41 11.73
CA VAL A 143 -1.31 22.33 11.42
C VAL A 143 -1.68 20.88 11.11
N ARG A 144 -2.73 20.37 11.77
CA ARG A 144 -3.27 19.02 11.50
C ARG A 144 -3.93 18.97 10.13
N ARG A 145 -3.71 17.87 9.40
CA ARG A 145 -4.46 17.62 8.16
C ARG A 145 -5.92 17.35 8.52
N PRO A 146 -6.89 17.96 7.83
CA PRO A 146 -8.29 17.69 8.11
C PRO A 146 -8.67 16.25 7.78
N ALA A 147 -9.27 15.55 8.75
CA ALA A 147 -9.90 14.24 8.56
C ALA A 147 -11.34 14.38 8.08
N PHE A 148 -12.01 15.48 8.43
CA PHE A 148 -13.35 15.79 7.97
C PHE A 148 -13.58 17.29 7.80
N TYR A 149 -14.67 17.61 7.13
CA TYR A 149 -15.09 18.98 6.85
C TYR A 149 -16.53 19.17 7.27
N LYS A 150 -16.82 20.38 7.74
CA LYS A 150 -18.19 20.88 7.84
C LYS A 150 -18.51 21.73 6.63
N GLY A 151 -19.79 21.79 6.29
CA GLY A 151 -20.23 22.59 5.16
C GLY A 151 -21.59 22.23 4.60
N TYR A 152 -21.87 22.77 3.42
CA TYR A 152 -23.11 22.56 2.69
C TYR A 152 -22.88 22.56 1.19
N TRP A 153 -23.86 22.04 0.45
CA TRP A 153 -23.86 22.05 -1.01
C TRP A 153 -24.39 23.38 -1.53
N GLU A 154 -23.68 23.95 -2.51
CA GLU A 154 -24.08 25.17 -3.22
C GLU A 154 -24.21 24.91 -4.72
N ALA A 155 -25.25 25.47 -5.33
CA ALA A 155 -25.47 25.40 -6.77
C ALA A 155 -24.44 26.29 -7.49
N PHE A 156 -23.65 25.71 -8.39
CA PHE A 156 -22.65 26.43 -9.17
C PHE A 156 -23.09 26.65 -10.62
N PRO A 157 -22.81 27.81 -11.23
CA PRO A 157 -22.33 29.05 -10.59
C PRO A 157 -23.40 29.76 -9.74
N SER A 158 -24.68 29.44 -9.94
CA SER A 158 -25.79 29.94 -9.10
C SER A 158 -27.02 29.04 -9.24
N ALA A 159 -28.03 29.26 -8.40
CA ALA A 159 -29.30 28.54 -8.48
C ALA A 159 -30.07 28.80 -9.80
N ASP A 160 -29.96 29.98 -10.39
CA ASP A 160 -30.69 30.33 -11.63
C ASP A 160 -29.98 29.83 -12.90
N ALA A 161 -28.70 29.47 -12.80
CA ALA A 161 -27.85 29.03 -13.90
C ALA A 161 -27.11 27.74 -13.54
N PHE A 162 -27.81 26.81 -12.89
CA PHE A 162 -27.21 25.58 -12.36
C PHE A 162 -26.46 24.77 -13.42
N GLU A 163 -25.24 24.38 -13.10
CA GLU A 163 -24.45 23.40 -13.85
C GLU A 163 -24.20 22.14 -13.01
N TYR A 164 -23.78 22.31 -11.75
CA TYR A 164 -23.53 21.21 -10.80
C TYR A 164 -23.47 21.73 -9.37
N TRP A 165 -23.57 20.82 -8.40
CA TRP A 165 -23.37 21.09 -6.98
C TRP A 165 -21.88 21.11 -6.62
N ILE A 166 -21.47 22.10 -5.84
CA ILE A 166 -20.14 22.16 -5.21
C ILE A 166 -20.26 22.09 -3.68
N ALA A 167 -19.27 21.51 -3.02
CA ALA A 167 -19.17 21.53 -1.58
C ALA A 167 -18.52 22.84 -1.11
N ILE A 168 -19.18 23.55 -0.20
CA ILE A 168 -18.64 24.72 0.48
C ILE A 168 -18.20 24.30 1.88
N TYR A 169 -16.91 24.42 2.17
CA TYR A 169 -16.36 24.09 3.48
C TYR A 169 -16.41 25.28 4.42
N THR A 170 -17.01 25.09 5.60
CA THR A 170 -17.14 26.10 6.66
C THR A 170 -16.15 25.86 7.79
N ALA A 171 -15.74 24.60 8.02
CA ALA A 171 -14.67 24.23 8.93
C ALA A 171 -13.87 23.03 8.40
N SER A 172 -12.59 22.98 8.77
CA SER A 172 -11.66 21.89 8.47
C SER A 172 -11.20 21.28 9.80
N CYS A 173 -11.50 20.01 10.03
CA CYS A 173 -11.42 19.41 11.36
C CYS A 173 -10.46 18.22 11.36
N ALA A 174 -9.58 18.18 12.37
CA ALA A 174 -8.74 17.02 12.64
C ALA A 174 -9.58 15.84 13.13
N ASN A 175 -9.02 14.64 13.10
CA ASN A 175 -9.67 13.48 13.71
C ASN A 175 -9.72 13.64 15.23
N GLU A 176 -10.81 13.22 15.85
CA GLU A 176 -10.96 13.17 17.30
C GLU A 176 -10.11 12.06 17.96
N ASP A 177 -9.77 11.00 17.21
CA ASP A 177 -8.91 9.89 17.67
C ASP A 177 -7.45 10.36 17.78
N ILE A 178 -7.01 10.75 18.99
CA ILE A 178 -5.74 11.42 19.23
C ILE A 178 -4.58 10.42 19.20
N ASP A 179 -4.81 9.21 19.70
CA ASP A 179 -3.79 8.17 19.84
C ASP A 179 -3.86 7.03 18.81
N ASP A 180 -4.85 7.10 17.91
CA ASP A 180 -5.08 6.19 16.78
C ASP A 180 -5.41 4.74 17.20
N ASP A 181 -6.07 4.55 18.35
CA ASP A 181 -6.46 3.22 18.83
C ASP A 181 -7.91 2.82 18.45
N ALA A 182 -8.65 3.75 17.83
CA ALA A 182 -10.05 3.63 17.42
C ALA A 182 -11.05 3.39 18.57
N ILE A 183 -10.71 3.77 19.79
CA ILE A 183 -11.54 3.75 20.98
C ILE A 183 -11.76 5.19 21.43
N LEU A 184 -12.99 5.54 21.83
CA LEU A 184 -13.24 6.89 22.34
C LEU A 184 -12.73 7.03 23.78
N ASP A 185 -11.71 7.86 23.97
CA ASP A 185 -11.13 8.17 25.29
C ASP A 185 -11.54 9.55 25.85
N GLU A 186 -11.20 9.76 27.13
CA GLU A 186 -11.47 11.03 27.80
C GLU A 186 -10.69 12.18 27.15
N GLY A 187 -11.43 13.14 26.57
CA GLY A 187 -10.87 14.33 25.93
C GLY A 187 -10.79 14.28 24.40
N GLU A 188 -11.26 13.18 23.79
CA GLU A 188 -11.30 13.01 22.34
C GLU A 188 -12.63 13.43 21.71
N ASP A 189 -13.75 13.32 22.44
CA ASP A 189 -15.10 13.74 22.00
C ASP A 189 -15.22 15.28 21.97
N LEU A 190 -14.63 15.90 20.96
CA LEU A 190 -14.56 17.36 20.83
C LEU A 190 -15.94 17.97 20.61
N ASN A 191 -16.82 17.29 19.87
CA ASN A 191 -18.16 17.78 19.55
C ASN A 191 -19.26 17.37 20.55
N GLY A 192 -18.95 16.43 21.47
CA GLY A 192 -19.84 15.98 22.54
C GLY A 192 -20.95 15.01 22.09
N ASP A 193 -20.79 14.31 20.97
CA ASP A 193 -21.79 13.38 20.42
C ASP A 193 -21.66 11.94 20.93
N GLY A 194 -20.59 11.66 21.69
CA GLY A 194 -20.31 10.35 22.27
C GLY A 194 -19.66 9.34 21.31
N ASN A 195 -19.13 9.77 20.17
CA ASN A 195 -18.38 8.94 19.22
C ASN A 195 -17.12 9.66 18.75
N LEU A 196 -16.16 8.91 18.19
CA LEU A 196 -15.04 9.49 17.45
C LEU A 196 -15.52 10.08 16.11
N THR A 197 -15.11 11.31 15.83
CA THR A 197 -15.44 12.04 14.61
C THR A 197 -14.18 12.37 13.79
N PRO A 198 -14.02 11.78 12.59
CA PRO A 198 -14.78 10.67 12.05
C PRO A 198 -14.24 9.33 12.56
N GLY A 199 -15.13 8.39 12.84
CA GLY A 199 -14.76 6.97 12.91
C GLY A 199 -14.42 6.38 11.53
N ASN A 200 -14.28 5.06 11.46
CA ASN A 200 -14.08 4.36 10.19
C ASN A 200 -15.36 4.40 9.32
N ILE A 201 -15.30 5.20 8.24
CA ILE A 201 -16.43 5.49 7.34
C ILE A 201 -16.25 4.90 5.92
N VAL A 202 -15.18 4.14 5.70
CA VAL A 202 -14.85 3.55 4.40
C VAL A 202 -14.58 2.06 4.52
N ALA A 203 -14.75 1.35 3.41
CA ALA A 203 -14.35 -0.04 3.24
C ALA A 203 -13.40 -0.15 2.04
N ILE A 204 -12.27 -0.83 2.22
CA ILE A 204 -11.29 -1.06 1.17
C ILE A 204 -10.91 -2.55 1.12
N GLN A 205 -10.61 -3.07 -0.06
CA GLN A 205 -10.10 -4.43 -0.19
C GLN A 205 -8.65 -4.48 0.36
N GLY A 206 -8.47 -5.25 1.43
CA GLY A 206 -7.23 -5.28 2.19
C GLY A 206 -6.07 -6.01 1.53
N ASP A 207 -6.35 -7.06 0.77
CA ASP A 207 -5.31 -7.90 0.14
C ASP A 207 -5.55 -7.97 -1.36
N VAL A 208 -4.53 -7.58 -2.14
CA VAL A 208 -4.53 -7.63 -3.60
C VAL A 208 -3.20 -8.11 -4.13
N THR A 209 -3.21 -8.66 -5.34
CA THR A 209 -2.01 -9.18 -6.01
C THR A 209 -1.85 -8.48 -7.36
N THR A 210 -0.62 -8.13 -7.72
CA THR A 210 -0.35 -7.52 -9.02
C THR A 210 -0.53 -8.50 -10.18
N ASP A 211 -1.08 -8.02 -11.29
CA ASP A 211 -1.26 -8.74 -12.54
C ASP A 211 0.03 -8.77 -13.39
N GLU A 212 -0.05 -9.29 -14.63
CA GLU A 212 1.07 -9.37 -15.58
C GLU A 212 1.71 -8.01 -15.91
N ASN A 213 0.97 -6.91 -15.74
CA ASN A 213 1.44 -5.54 -15.93
C ASN A 213 1.97 -4.92 -14.63
N GLY A 214 2.12 -5.71 -13.57
CA GLY A 214 2.53 -5.21 -12.26
C GLY A 214 1.46 -4.32 -11.62
N GLN A 215 0.21 -4.39 -12.08
CA GLN A 215 -0.88 -3.55 -11.62
C GLN A 215 -1.79 -4.32 -10.65
N ALA A 216 -2.18 -3.67 -9.56
CA ALA A 216 -3.29 -4.11 -8.72
C ALA A 216 -4.36 -3.00 -8.66
N LEU A 217 -5.63 -3.40 -8.71
CA LEU A 217 -6.77 -2.50 -8.59
C LEU A 217 -7.42 -2.66 -7.22
N VAL A 218 -7.73 -1.54 -6.57
CA VAL A 218 -8.35 -1.52 -5.25
C VAL A 218 -9.58 -0.63 -5.27
N ALA A 219 -10.70 -1.13 -4.76
CA ALA A 219 -11.93 -0.37 -4.61
C ALA A 219 -12.06 0.20 -3.20
N LEU A 220 -12.07 1.53 -3.08
CA LEU A 220 -12.48 2.25 -1.88
C LEU A 220 -13.98 2.55 -1.96
N ARG A 221 -14.77 1.96 -1.08
CA ARG A 221 -16.22 2.15 -1.00
C ARG A 221 -16.61 2.95 0.23
N TYR A 222 -17.59 3.81 0.08
CA TYR A 222 -18.08 4.65 1.18
C TYR A 222 -19.55 5.04 0.98
N PRO A 223 -20.33 5.23 2.05
CA PRO A 223 -21.70 5.74 1.95
C PRO A 223 -21.74 7.11 1.28
N LYS A 224 -22.77 7.36 0.46
CA LYS A 224 -22.90 8.63 -0.28
C LYS A 224 -22.93 9.87 0.62
N SER A 225 -23.38 9.74 1.87
CA SER A 225 -23.39 10.82 2.87
C SER A 225 -22.02 11.39 3.19
N PHE A 226 -20.94 10.64 3.04
CA PHE A 226 -19.59 11.11 3.36
C PHE A 226 -18.85 11.73 2.15
N GLY A 227 -19.45 11.70 0.95
CA GLY A 227 -18.86 12.30 -0.24
C GLY A 227 -18.67 13.81 -0.06
N ALA A 228 -17.46 14.30 -0.34
CA ALA A 228 -16.91 15.63 -0.09
C ALA A 228 -16.57 15.98 1.36
N TRP A 229 -16.95 15.18 2.35
CA TRP A 229 -16.91 15.62 3.75
C TRP A 229 -15.85 14.96 4.61
N ALA A 230 -15.11 13.99 4.07
CA ALA A 230 -14.02 13.35 4.80
C ALA A 230 -12.79 13.10 3.92
N THR A 231 -11.63 13.06 4.56
CA THR A 231 -10.35 12.70 3.96
C THR A 231 -9.85 11.40 4.56
N VAL A 232 -9.45 10.47 3.71
CA VAL A 232 -8.82 9.22 4.09
C VAL A 232 -7.36 9.17 3.65
N ASN A 233 -6.55 8.39 4.34
CA ASN A 233 -5.21 8.01 3.90
C ASN A 233 -5.26 6.60 3.34
N VAL A 234 -5.08 6.45 2.04
CA VAL A 234 -4.96 5.13 1.40
C VAL A 234 -3.49 4.75 1.38
N VAL A 235 -3.17 3.60 1.93
CA VAL A 235 -1.80 3.12 2.13
C VAL A 235 -1.68 1.76 1.47
N ALA A 236 -0.64 1.57 0.65
CA ALA A 236 -0.29 0.28 0.07
C ALA A 236 1.13 -0.11 0.49
N SER A 237 1.32 -1.37 0.88
CA SER A 237 2.63 -1.92 1.24
C SER A 237 2.72 -3.41 0.90
N THR A 238 3.90 -3.92 0.58
CA THR A 238 4.09 -5.39 0.55
C THR A 238 4.45 -5.93 1.94
N PRO A 239 4.50 -7.24 2.16
CA PRO A 239 4.98 -7.83 3.43
C PRO A 239 6.49 -7.67 3.69
N VAL A 240 7.29 -7.24 2.71
CA VAL A 240 8.77 -7.23 2.79
C VAL A 240 9.27 -6.11 3.73
N ALA A 241 10.25 -6.40 4.58
CA ALA A 241 10.75 -5.40 5.53
C ALA A 241 11.60 -4.31 4.83
N GLY A 242 11.17 -3.04 4.89
CA GLY A 242 11.93 -1.88 4.39
C GLY A 242 11.05 -0.64 4.23
N SER A 243 11.61 0.57 4.42
CA SER A 243 10.86 1.83 4.29
C SER A 243 10.45 2.17 2.85
N GLU A 244 11.06 1.51 1.86
CA GLU A 244 10.77 1.66 0.42
C GLU A 244 9.53 0.85 0.00
N ASN A 245 8.97 0.07 0.92
CA ASN A 245 7.91 -0.87 0.68
C ASN A 245 6.52 -0.36 1.09
N ARG A 246 6.35 0.96 1.21
CA ARG A 246 5.07 1.58 1.56
C ARG A 246 4.89 2.88 0.80
N THR A 247 3.72 3.05 0.22
CA THR A 247 3.29 4.32 -0.39
C THR A 247 1.93 4.69 0.16
N SER A 248 1.63 5.98 0.18
CA SER A 248 0.33 6.45 0.64
C SER A 248 -0.16 7.66 -0.13
N GLN A 249 -1.47 7.83 -0.15
CA GLN A 249 -2.15 8.93 -0.81
C GLN A 249 -3.32 9.38 0.05
N PHE A 250 -3.33 10.67 0.42
CA PHE A 250 -4.51 11.29 0.99
C PHE A 250 -5.55 11.52 -0.11
N TYR A 251 -6.80 11.18 0.19
CA TYR A 251 -7.92 11.32 -0.72
C TYR A 251 -9.13 11.87 0.04
N THR A 252 -9.56 13.08 -0.33
CA THR A 252 -10.87 13.59 0.09
C THR A 252 -11.94 12.87 -0.71
N LEU A 253 -12.86 12.20 -0.01
CA LEU A 253 -13.97 11.47 -0.60
C LEU A 253 -14.73 12.41 -1.53
N GLY A 254 -15.11 11.92 -2.71
CA GLY A 254 -15.83 12.72 -3.68
C GLY A 254 -17.28 12.28 -3.83
N VAL A 255 -17.94 12.87 -4.82
CA VAL A 255 -19.27 12.44 -5.29
C VAL A 255 -19.18 12.14 -6.78
N SER A 256 -20.06 11.27 -7.29
CA SER A 256 -20.11 11.03 -8.72
C SER A 256 -20.52 12.31 -9.46
N ALA A 257 -19.93 12.55 -10.63
CA ALA A 257 -20.31 13.71 -11.45
C ALA A 257 -21.79 13.64 -11.88
N VAL A 258 -22.34 12.42 -11.99
CA VAL A 258 -23.75 12.20 -12.31
C VAL A 258 -24.66 12.70 -11.19
N ASP A 259 -24.35 12.38 -9.93
CA ASP A 259 -25.16 12.83 -8.80
C ASP A 259 -24.99 14.34 -8.55
N ALA A 260 -23.79 14.88 -8.74
CA ALA A 260 -23.53 16.31 -8.61
C ALA A 260 -24.26 17.17 -9.66
N ALA A 261 -24.64 16.59 -10.81
CA ALA A 261 -25.33 17.31 -11.88
C ALA A 261 -26.87 17.32 -11.74
N VAL A 262 -27.43 16.76 -10.66
CA VAL A 262 -28.90 16.72 -10.45
C VAL A 262 -29.38 18.00 -9.77
N GLU A 263 -29.85 18.98 -10.55
CA GLU A 263 -30.32 20.29 -10.05
C GLU A 263 -31.37 20.17 -8.94
N SER A 264 -32.33 19.24 -9.08
CA SER A 264 -33.44 19.10 -8.14
C SER A 264 -33.06 18.43 -6.82
N SER A 265 -31.86 17.84 -6.73
CA SER A 265 -31.42 17.10 -5.56
C SER A 265 -29.91 17.23 -5.39
N PRO A 266 -29.42 18.04 -4.43
CA PRO A 266 -28.01 17.99 -4.09
C PRO A 266 -27.61 16.58 -3.67
N PRO A 267 -26.30 16.26 -3.71
CA PRO A 267 -25.80 15.10 -3.00
C PRO A 267 -26.17 15.17 -1.51
N ASN A 268 -26.10 14.03 -0.83
CA ASN A 268 -26.49 13.91 0.57
C ASN A 268 -25.87 15.01 1.46
N SER A 269 -26.69 15.55 2.37
CA SER A 269 -26.26 16.54 3.35
C SER A 269 -25.09 16.03 4.19
N ASN A 270 -24.21 16.96 4.59
CA ASN A 270 -23.04 16.66 5.38
C ASN A 270 -23.43 16.08 6.76
N PRO A 271 -23.01 14.84 7.10
CA PRO A 271 -23.30 14.23 8.39
C PRO A 271 -22.56 14.90 9.56
N PHE A 272 -21.47 15.63 9.29
CA PHE A 272 -20.70 16.35 10.31
C PHE A 272 -21.22 17.77 10.58
N GLY A 273 -22.26 18.21 9.85
CA GLY A 273 -22.84 19.54 10.00
C GLY A 273 -22.26 20.59 9.05
N SER A 274 -22.74 21.82 9.24
CA SER A 274 -22.52 23.00 8.40
C SER A 274 -21.98 24.21 9.18
N GLY A 275 -21.78 24.07 10.49
CA GLY A 275 -21.19 25.09 11.34
C GLY A 275 -19.73 25.42 10.98
N ASP A 276 -19.23 26.49 11.57
CA ASP A 276 -17.87 27.02 11.40
C ASP A 276 -16.89 26.54 12.48
N SER A 277 -17.32 25.62 13.34
CA SER A 277 -16.51 25.05 14.42
C SER A 277 -16.60 23.52 14.45
N CYS A 278 -15.47 22.89 14.74
CA CYS A 278 -15.36 21.45 14.95
C CYS A 278 -15.90 20.99 16.32
N GLU A 279 -16.13 21.92 17.25
CA GLU A 279 -16.54 21.64 18.63
C GLU A 279 -18.06 21.48 18.82
N ASN A 280 -18.82 21.41 17.73
CA ASN A 280 -20.26 21.22 17.79
C ASN A 280 -20.70 20.18 16.76
N THR A 281 -21.96 19.75 16.84
CA THR A 281 -22.51 18.69 15.98
C THR A 281 -23.26 19.19 14.75
N LEU A 282 -23.40 20.52 14.61
CA LEU A 282 -24.22 21.18 13.57
C LEU A 282 -23.42 22.03 12.59
#